data_AF-A0A8E0R5C3-F1
#
_entry.id   AF-A0A8E0R5C3-F1
#
_cell.length_a   1.000
_cell.length_b   1.000
_cell.length_c   1.000
_cell.angle_alpha   90.00
_cell.angle_beta   90.00
_cell.angle_gamma   90.00
#
_symmetry.space_group_name_H-M   'P 1'
#
loop_
_entity.id
_entity.type
_entity.pdbx_description
1 polymer ?
#
loop_
_entity_poly.entity_id
_entity_poly.type
_entity_poly.pdbx_seq_one_letter_code
_entity_poly.pdbx_strand_id
1 'polypeptide(L)' 'MIYGNPLLLVQSGLGNLLVTRDLLAPELDPGVRFLPLDPPLETHYMLVWKKNATLTKPAERFLSMLTG' A
#
# COMPACT_ATOMS: atom_id res chain seq x y z
N MET A 1 -5.44 13.42 -10.70
CA MET A 1 -5.45 12.73 -9.40
C MET A 1 -6.84 12.15 -9.22
N ILE A 2 -6.96 10.84 -8.99
CA ILE A 2 -8.25 10.21 -8.74
C ILE A 2 -8.47 10.30 -7.23
N TYR A 3 -9.48 11.06 -6.81
CA TYR A 3 -9.88 11.14 -5.40
C TYR A 3 -11.05 10.16 -5.19
N GLY A 4 -10.94 9.26 -4.21
CA GLY A 4 -11.97 8.25 -3.91
C GLY A 4 -11.47 6.81 -4.13
N ASN A 5 -12.40 5.84 -4.13
CA ASN A 5 -12.07 4.42 -4.29
C ASN A 5 -11.77 4.11 -5.77
N PRO A 6 -10.51 3.79 -6.14
CA PRO A 6 -10.15 3.50 -7.53
C PRO A 6 -10.79 2.22 -8.07
N LEU A 7 -11.30 1.33 -7.21
CA LEU A 7 -12.04 0.12 -7.62
C LEU A 7 -13.29 0.46 -8.45
N LEU A 8 -13.92 1.62 -8.22
CA LEU A 8 -15.08 2.06 -8.99
C LEU A 8 -14.77 2.23 -10.48
N LEU A 9 -13.52 2.54 -10.83
CA LEU A 9 -13.09 2.67 -12.22
C LEU A 9 -12.95 1.30 -12.89
N VAL A 10 -12.49 0.31 -12.14
CA VAL A 10 -12.41 -1.08 -12.61
C VAL A 10 -13.82 -1.64 -12.79
N GLN A 11 -14.70 -1.42 -11.80
CA GLN A 11 -16.10 -1.87 -11.84
C GLN A 11 -16.91 -1.23 -12.97
N SER A 12 -16.61 0.03 -13.34
CA SER A 12 -17.25 0.71 -14.48
C SER A 12 -16.63 0.36 -15.84
N GLY A 13 -15.62 -0.53 -15.88
CA GLY A 13 -14.99 -0.95 -17.13
C GLY A 13 -14.08 0.12 -17.77
N LEU A 14 -13.71 1.16 -17.03
CA LEU A 14 -12.87 2.27 -17.52
C LEU A 14 -11.37 1.95 -17.51
N GLY A 15 -10.98 0.78 -17.02
CA GLY A 15 -9.60 0.31 -17.08
C GLY A 15 -9.26 -0.76 -16.03
N ASN A 16 -7.96 -1.01 -15.87
CA ASN A 16 -7.42 -1.91 -14.87
C ASN A 16 -6.63 -1.12 -13.81
N LEU A 17 -6.58 -1.66 -12.59
CA LEU A 17 -5.82 -1.08 -11.48
C LEU A 17 -4.66 -2.01 -11.12
N LEU A 18 -3.44 -1.48 -11.09
CA LEU A 18 -2.30 -2.13 -10.46
C LEU A 18 -2.18 -1.62 -9.03
N VAL A 19 -2.14 -2.54 -8.06
CA VAL A 19 -2.17 -2.23 -6.63
C VAL A 19 -1.43 -3.32 -5.85
N THR A 20 -0.87 -2.97 -4.71
CA THR A 20 -0.23 -3.92 -3.79
C THR A 20 -1.25 -4.49 -2.82
N ARG A 21 -1.03 -5.73 -2.35
CA ARG A 21 -2.01 -6.45 -1.53
C ARG A 21 -2.32 -5.75 -0.20
N ASP A 22 -1.34 -5.07 0.38
CA ASP A 22 -1.43 -4.32 1.63
C ASP A 22 -2.31 -3.06 1.55
N LEU A 23 -2.55 -2.53 0.33
CA LEU A 23 -3.46 -1.41 0.09
C LEU A 23 -4.91 -1.85 -0.10
N LEU A 24 -5.19 -3.15 -0.16
CA LEU A 24 -6.54 -3.70 -0.29
C LEU A 24 -7.17 -3.97 1.07
N ALA A 25 -8.50 -3.90 1.11
CA ALA A 25 -9.24 -4.37 2.27
C ALA A 25 -8.93 -5.86 2.54
N PRO A 26 -9.04 -6.32 3.80
CA PRO A 26 -8.82 -7.73 4.15
C PRO A 26 -9.70 -8.67 3.32
N GLU A 27 -10.97 -8.28 3.15
CA GLU A 27 -11.94 -8.95 2.30
C GLU A 27 -11.96 -8.30 0.92
N LEU A 28 -11.84 -9.11 -0.13
CA LEU A 28 -11.78 -8.63 -1.51
C LEU A 28 -13.19 -8.42 -2.06
N ASP A 29 -13.39 -7.32 -2.79
CA ASP A 29 -14.64 -7.03 -3.46
C ASP A 29 -14.91 -8.11 -4.55
N PRO A 30 -16.02 -8.86 -4.46
CA PRO A 30 -16.32 -9.94 -5.40
C PRO A 30 -16.71 -9.42 -6.80
N GLY A 31 -17.00 -8.13 -6.94
CA GLY A 31 -17.34 -7.47 -8.21
C GLY A 31 -16.14 -7.18 -9.10
N VAL A 32 -14.91 -7.45 -8.63
CA VAL A 32 -13.70 -7.35 -9.45
C VAL A 32 -12.84 -8.61 -9.32
N ARG A 33 -12.06 -8.89 -10.36
CA ARG A 33 -11.10 -9.99 -10.35
C ARG A 33 -9.70 -9.46 -10.04
N PHE A 34 -9.07 -10.00 -9.00
CA PHE A 34 -7.66 -9.75 -8.69
C PHE A 34 -6.80 -10.81 -9.36
N LEU A 35 -5.81 -10.37 -10.13
CA LEU A 35 -4.85 -11.24 -10.82
C LEU A 35 -3.44 -10.89 -10.35
N PRO A 36 -2.68 -11.85 -9.79
CA PRO A 36 -1.27 -11.61 -9.50
C PRO A 36 -0.49 -11.45 -10.80
N LEU A 37 0.60 -10.68 -10.76
CA LEU A 37 1.54 -10.58 -11.87
C LEU A 37 2.43 -11.83 -11.94
N ASP A 38 2.77 -12.23 -13.15
CA ASP A 38 3.76 -13.27 -13.44
C ASP A 38 4.74 -12.74 -14.53
N PRO A 39 6.01 -12.48 -14.20
CA PRO A 39 6.63 -12.68 -12.89
C PRO A 39 6.11 -11.71 -11.81
N PRO A 40 6.22 -12.07 -10.51
CA PRO A 40 5.88 -11.17 -9.42
C PRO A 40 6.71 -9.89 -9.44
N LEU A 41 6.10 -8.76 -9.09
CA LEU A 41 6.81 -7.51 -8.81
C LEU A 41 6.92 -7.30 -7.31
N GLU A 42 8.11 -6.92 -6.84
CA GLU A 42 8.39 -6.66 -5.43
C GLU A 42 8.40 -5.17 -5.11
N THR A 43 7.74 -4.80 -4.02
CA THR A 43 7.75 -3.44 -3.47
C THR A 43 8.46 -3.44 -2.13
N HIS A 44 9.37 -2.49 -1.94
CA HIS A 44 10.13 -2.32 -0.70
C HIS A 44 9.71 -1.02 -0.01
N TYR A 45 9.26 -1.13 1.24
CA TYR A 45 9.01 0.04 2.08
C TYR A 45 10.28 0.44 2.82
N MET A 46 10.55 1.74 2.85
CA MET A 46 11.69 2.30 3.57
C MET A 46 11.20 3.39 4.51
N LEU A 47 11.61 3.33 5.77
CA LEU A 47 11.46 4.45 6.68
C LEU A 47 12.68 5.37 6.53
N VAL A 48 12.45 6.63 6.19
CA VAL A 48 13.54 7.57 5.84
C VAL A 48 13.46 8.81 6.73
N TRP A 49 14.60 9.19 7.30
CA TRP A 49 14.79 10.43 8.06
C TRP A 49 16.12 11.09 7.72
N LYS A 50 16.31 12.35 8.15
CA LYS A 50 17.57 13.08 7.93
C LYS A 50 18.73 12.34 8.61
N LYS A 51 19.90 12.31 7.97
CA LYS A 51 21.09 11.53 8.35
C LYS A 51 21.57 11.67 9.81
N ASN A 52 21.17 12.72 10.54
CA ASN A 52 21.50 12.93 11.95
C ASN A 52 20.27 13.40 12.76
N ALA A 53 19.06 12.97 12.42
CA ALA A 53 17.87 13.36 13.16
C ALA A 53 17.84 12.67 14.53
N THR A 54 17.81 13.45 15.61
CA THR A 54 17.41 12.92 16.92
C THR A 54 15.93 12.56 16.83
N LEU A 55 15.60 11.30 17.05
CA LEU A 55 14.22 10.86 17.09
C LEU A 55 13.53 11.45 18.32
N THR A 56 12.29 11.90 18.15
CA THR A 56 11.45 12.26 19.30
C THR A 56 11.00 10.99 20.01
N LYS A 57 10.66 11.06 21.30
CA LYS A 57 10.14 9.90 22.04
C LYS A 57 8.99 9.18 21.33
N PRO A 58 8.00 9.87 20.71
CA PRO A 58 6.98 9.21 19.90
C PRO A 58 7.55 8.48 18.67
N ALA A 59 8.51 9.06 17.97
CA ALA A 59 9.13 8.45 16.80
C ALA A 59 9.97 7.20 17.17
N GLU A 60 10.69 7.25 18.29
CA GLU A 60 11.40 6.08 18.85
C GLU A 60 10.43 4.95 19.18
N ARG A 61 9.32 5.27 19.86
CA ARG A 61 8.28 4.29 20.19
C ARG A 61 7.65 3.69 18.94
N PHE A 62 7.31 4.52 17.96
CA PHE A 62 6.78 4.04 16.68
C PHE A 62 7.77 3.11 15.97
N LEU A 63 9.05 3.50 15.88
CA LEU A 63 10.08 2.66 15.28
C LEU A 63 10.20 1.32 16.00
N SER A 64 10.19 1.31 17.34
CA SER A 64 10.24 0.07 18.12
C SER A 64 9.04 -0.87 17.88
N MET A 65 7.87 -0.34 17.50
CA MET A 65 6.70 -1.15 17.14
C MET A 65 6.81 -1.77 15.74
N LEU A 66 7.62 -1.18 14.85
CA LEU A 66 7.81 -1.67 13.48
C LEU A 66 8.95 -2.68 13.36
N THR A 67 9.91 -2.65 14.29
CA THR A 67 11.14 -3.47 14.23
C THR A 67 11.19 -4.60 15.25
N GLY A 68 10.22 -4.69 16.16
CA GLY A 68 10.09 -5.76 17.16
C GLY A 68 9.16 -6.87 16.70
#